data_AF-A0A2A2LEN1-F1
#
_entry.id   AF-A0A2A2LEN1-F1
#
_cell.length_a   1.000
_cell.length_b   1.000
_cell.length_c   1.000
_cell.angle_alpha   90.00
_cell.angle_beta   90.00
_cell.angle_gamma   90.00
#
_symmetry.space_group_name_H-M   'P 1'
#
loop_
_entity.id
_entity.type
_entity.pdbx_description
1 polymer ?
#
loop_
_entity_poly.entity_id
_entity_poly.type
_entity_poly.pdbx_seq_one_letter_code
_entity_poly.pdbx_strand_id
1 'polypeptide(L)'
;MGTISKEAIAELERAAELILAPPNEVSPEARKQAETLYESAHQQLPLDDILNFLTNCNDAYLQHNSHIFLVYEFVRWTGETTLRDWSLIDERKPEYIYKLLLQFIANSNNLANYVVSAALQSVAMIIKRGIVDKRTGPEEQLYEMIQNLLTNESHRMAREFYLFF
;
A
#
# COMPACT_ATOMS: atom_id res chain seq x y z
N MET A 1 7.86 -13.16 -14.02
CA MET A 1 7.04 -12.78 -12.85
C MET A 1 7.95 -12.84 -11.66
N GLY A 2 8.45 -11.69 -11.23
CA GLY A 2 9.23 -11.60 -10.01
C GLY A 2 8.30 -11.71 -8.82
N THR A 3 8.81 -12.30 -7.75
CA THR A 3 8.17 -12.33 -6.45
C THR A 3 9.27 -11.98 -5.49
N ILE A 4 9.01 -11.02 -4.61
CA ILE A 4 9.98 -10.64 -3.56
C ILE A 4 10.31 -11.92 -2.80
N SER A 5 11.61 -12.22 -2.65
CA SER A 5 12.02 -13.43 -1.93
C SER A 5 11.53 -13.36 -0.48
N LYS A 6 11.23 -14.52 0.10
CA LYS A 6 10.77 -14.58 1.50
C LYS A 6 11.83 -14.02 2.44
N GLU A 7 13.10 -14.21 2.10
CA GLU A 7 14.24 -13.69 2.84
C GLU A 7 14.27 -12.16 2.82
N ALA A 8 14.02 -11.53 1.67
CA ALA A 8 13.97 -10.08 1.53
C ALA A 8 12.77 -9.48 2.28
N ILE A 9 11.60 -10.12 2.21
CA ILE A 9 10.44 -9.73 3.03
C ILE A 9 10.77 -9.81 4.51
N ALA A 10 11.35 -10.92 4.98
CA ALA A 10 11.72 -11.09 6.37
C ALA A 10 12.80 -10.08 6.83
N GLU A 11 13.69 -9.65 5.93
CA GLU A 11 14.67 -8.61 6.22
C GLU A 11 14.01 -7.24 6.39
N LEU A 12 13.07 -6.89 5.51
CA LEU A 12 12.29 -5.65 5.64
C LEU A 12 11.41 -5.66 6.89
N GLU A 13 10.78 -6.78 7.23
CA GLU A 13 10.00 -6.93 8.47
C GLU A 13 10.86 -6.69 9.71
N ARG A 14 12.07 -7.25 9.78
CA ARG A 14 13.02 -6.99 10.89
C ARG A 14 13.48 -5.53 10.92
N ALA A 15 13.71 -4.93 9.77
CA ALA A 15 14.05 -3.50 9.70
C ALA A 15 12.88 -2.62 10.17
N ALA A 16 11.62 -3.00 9.86
CA ALA A 16 10.43 -2.32 10.37
C ALA A 16 10.39 -2.33 11.90
N GLU A 17 10.71 -3.45 12.53
CA GLU A 17 10.77 -3.56 13.99
C GLU A 17 11.75 -2.54 14.59
N LEU A 18 12.92 -2.36 13.96
CA LEU A 18 13.93 -1.39 14.40
C LEU A 18 13.47 0.07 14.22
N ILE A 19 12.74 0.36 13.13
CA ILE A 19 12.19 1.69 12.84
C ILE A 19 11.10 2.06 13.84
N LEU A 20 10.19 1.11 14.10
CA LEU A 20 9.04 1.30 14.98
C LEU A 20 9.38 1.20 16.47
N ALA A 21 10.53 0.63 16.82
CA ALA A 21 10.95 0.48 18.20
C ALA A 21 11.00 1.83 18.94
N PRO A 22 10.78 1.83 20.27
CA PRO A 22 11.03 2.99 21.11
C PRO A 22 12.48 3.52 20.99
N PRO A 23 12.71 4.85 21.05
CA PRO A 23 14.06 5.43 20.91
C PRO A 23 15.09 4.98 21.95
N ASN A 24 14.62 4.45 23.08
CA ASN A 24 15.46 3.93 24.17
C ASN A 24 15.88 2.45 23.98
N GLU A 25 15.29 1.74 23.01
CA GLU A 25 15.52 0.30 22.80
C GLU A 25 16.46 0.01 21.63
N VAL A 26 16.63 0.96 20.71
CA VAL A 26 17.44 0.80 19.50
C VAL A 26 18.38 1.97 19.34
N SER A 27 19.65 1.70 18.98
CA SER A 27 20.61 2.77 18.74
C SER A 27 20.22 3.60 17.50
N PRO A 28 20.54 4.91 17.48
CA PRO A 28 20.29 5.76 16.32
C PRO A 28 20.90 5.20 15.02
N GLU A 29 22.08 4.56 15.12
CA GLU A 29 22.76 3.97 13.98
C GLU A 29 22.00 2.76 13.41
N ALA A 30 21.49 1.88 14.27
CA ALA A 30 20.73 0.70 13.83
C ALA A 30 19.41 1.11 13.16
N ARG A 31 18.73 2.13 13.71
CA ARG A 31 17.52 2.69 13.10
C ARG A 31 17.81 3.31 11.73
N LYS A 32 18.87 4.13 11.65
CA LYS A 32 19.28 4.74 10.39
C LYS A 32 19.64 3.70 9.32
N GLN A 33 20.27 2.60 9.71
CA GLN A 33 20.56 1.48 8.79
C GLN A 33 19.28 0.84 8.27
N ALA A 34 18.29 0.62 9.14
CA ALA A 34 16.98 0.10 8.75
C ALA A 34 16.24 1.05 7.78
N GLU A 35 16.25 2.36 8.04
CA GLU A 35 15.69 3.37 7.13
C GLU A 35 16.39 3.36 5.77
N THR A 36 17.73 3.29 5.76
CA THR A 36 18.54 3.21 4.53
C THR A 36 18.20 1.95 3.72
N LEU A 37 17.92 0.83 4.39
CA LEU A 37 17.48 -0.41 3.74
C LEU A 37 16.12 -0.21 3.04
N TYR A 38 15.15 0.44 3.70
CA TYR A 38 13.86 0.76 3.10
C TYR A 38 14.00 1.68 1.88
N GLU A 39 14.81 2.74 1.98
CA GLU A 39 15.08 3.62 0.85
C GLU A 39 15.72 2.88 -0.33
N SER A 40 16.68 2.00 -0.05
CA SER A 40 17.35 1.17 -1.06
C SER A 40 16.38 0.19 -1.71
N ALA A 41 15.54 -0.45 -0.91
CA ALA A 41 14.52 -1.39 -1.39
C ALA A 41 13.48 -0.69 -2.26
N HIS A 42 13.02 0.51 -1.91
CA HIS A 42 12.11 1.29 -2.74
C HIS A 42 12.69 1.56 -4.14
N GLN A 43 13.99 1.86 -4.22
CA GLN A 43 14.64 2.15 -5.49
C GLN A 43 14.86 0.91 -6.36
N GLN A 44 15.02 -0.26 -5.74
CA GLN A 44 15.44 -1.49 -6.43
C GLN A 44 14.30 -2.46 -6.71
N LEU A 45 13.25 -2.47 -5.88
CA LEU A 45 12.16 -3.42 -6.02
C LEU A 45 11.30 -3.09 -7.25
N PRO A 46 11.08 -4.06 -8.15
CA PRO A 46 10.20 -3.87 -9.28
C PRO A 46 8.76 -3.61 -8.83
N LEU A 47 8.07 -2.70 -9.52
CA LEU A 47 6.66 -2.39 -9.25
C LEU A 47 5.77 -3.64 -9.26
N ASP A 48 6.00 -4.55 -10.22
CA ASP A 48 5.23 -5.79 -10.32
C ASP A 48 5.40 -6.71 -9.10
N ASP A 49 6.57 -6.70 -8.47
CA ASP A 49 6.85 -7.54 -7.30
C ASP A 49 6.11 -6.99 -6.08
N ILE A 50 6.04 -5.66 -5.94
CA ILE A 50 5.26 -4.97 -4.91
C ILE A 50 3.76 -5.24 -5.11
N LEU A 51 3.26 -5.12 -6.34
CA LEU A 51 1.85 -5.37 -6.65
C LEU A 51 1.45 -6.83 -6.39
N ASN A 52 2.33 -7.78 -6.73
CA ASN A 52 2.13 -9.20 -6.43
C ASN A 52 2.07 -9.44 -4.91
N PHE A 53 2.93 -8.79 -4.13
CA PHE A 53 2.86 -8.89 -2.67
C PHE A 53 1.53 -8.37 -2.13
N LEU A 54 1.11 -7.16 -2.54
CA LEU A 54 -0.16 -6.57 -2.09
C LEU A 54 -1.38 -7.40 -2.46
N THR A 55 -1.37 -8.04 -3.65
CA THR A 55 -2.45 -8.92 -4.11
C THR A 55 -2.59 -10.19 -3.25
N ASN A 56 -1.48 -10.72 -2.75
CA ASN A 56 -1.45 -11.95 -1.95
C ASN A 56 -1.46 -11.68 -0.44
N CYS A 57 -1.41 -10.41 -0.04
CA CYS A 57 -1.48 -10.00 1.36
C CYS A 57 -2.89 -10.26 1.90
N ASN A 58 -2.98 -10.88 3.08
CA ASN A 58 -4.25 -11.24 3.71
C ASN A 58 -4.33 -10.68 5.14
N ASP A 59 -5.53 -10.67 5.70
CA ASP A 59 -5.80 -10.13 7.04
C ASP A 59 -4.96 -10.80 8.16
N ALA A 60 -4.53 -12.05 7.99
CA ALA A 60 -3.69 -12.75 8.96
C ALA A 60 -2.25 -12.21 8.97
N TYR A 61 -1.73 -11.78 7.82
CA TYR A 61 -0.42 -11.14 7.73
C TYR A 61 -0.41 -9.76 8.42
N LEU A 62 -1.53 -9.04 8.34
CA LEU A 62 -1.70 -7.69 8.88
C LEU A 62 -1.85 -7.63 10.42
N GLN A 63 -1.61 -8.71 11.16
CA GLN A 63 -1.76 -8.72 12.63
C GLN A 63 -0.54 -8.15 13.37
N HIS A 64 0.63 -8.07 12.73
CA HIS A 64 1.86 -7.57 13.34
C HIS A 64 2.18 -6.14 12.88
N ASN A 65 2.56 -5.26 13.82
CA ASN A 65 2.85 -3.84 13.52
C ASN A 65 3.94 -3.66 12.45
N SER A 66 4.99 -4.48 12.48
CA SER A 66 6.06 -4.48 11.47
C SER A 66 5.54 -4.84 10.07
N HIS A 67 4.61 -5.79 9.98
CA HIS A 67 3.98 -6.20 8.71
C HIS A 67 3.04 -5.12 8.17
N ILE A 68 2.23 -4.48 9.03
CA ILE A 68 1.35 -3.38 8.62
C ILE A 68 2.19 -2.19 8.13
N PHE A 69 3.31 -1.90 8.79
CA PHE A 69 4.24 -0.86 8.34
C PHE A 69 4.86 -1.18 6.98
N LEU A 70 5.27 -2.44 6.74
CA LEU A 70 5.75 -2.85 5.42
C LEU A 70 4.69 -2.65 4.33
N VAL A 71 3.44 -3.02 4.62
CA VAL A 71 2.31 -2.81 3.70
C VAL A 71 2.07 -1.33 3.44
N TYR A 72 2.15 -0.48 4.47
CA TYR A 72 2.07 0.98 4.32
C TYR A 72 3.14 1.51 3.36
N GLU A 73 4.40 1.09 3.54
CA GLU A 73 5.51 1.47 2.68
C GLU A 73 5.26 1.02 1.24
N PHE A 74 4.83 -0.23 1.03
CA PHE A 74 4.58 -0.77 -0.31
C PHE A 74 3.44 -0.06 -1.05
N VAL A 75 2.37 0.28 -0.33
CA VAL A 75 1.27 1.07 -0.87
C VAL A 75 1.74 2.47 -1.28
N ARG A 76 2.61 3.12 -0.49
CA ARG A 76 3.18 4.42 -0.82
C ARG A 76 4.12 4.33 -2.02
N TRP A 77 5.04 3.38 -2.00
CA TRP A 77 6.02 3.12 -3.07
C TRP A 77 5.33 2.80 -4.39
N THR A 78 4.20 2.09 -4.35
CA THR A 78 3.38 1.82 -5.54
C THR A 78 2.95 3.13 -6.21
N GLY A 79 2.43 4.09 -5.44
CA GLY A 79 2.05 5.41 -5.97
C GLY A 79 3.25 6.19 -6.52
N GLU A 80 4.33 6.29 -5.74
CA GLU A 80 5.55 7.02 -6.10
C GLU A 80 6.23 6.44 -7.34
N THR A 81 6.39 5.11 -7.38
CA THR A 81 7.02 4.38 -8.50
C THR A 81 6.17 4.46 -9.77
N THR A 82 4.84 4.35 -9.65
CA THR A 82 3.94 4.49 -10.81
C THR A 82 4.07 5.86 -11.47
N LEU A 83 4.21 6.93 -10.69
CA LEU A 83 4.40 8.28 -11.21
C LEU A 83 5.81 8.49 -11.77
N ARG A 84 6.83 7.97 -11.08
CA ARG A 84 8.24 8.05 -11.52
C ARG A 84 8.42 7.39 -12.89
N ASP A 85 7.84 6.21 -13.06
CA ASP A 85 8.01 5.38 -14.26
C ASP A 85 6.84 5.54 -15.23
N TRP A 86 6.04 6.61 -15.10
CA TRP A 86 4.78 6.80 -15.81
C TRP A 86 4.89 6.65 -17.33
N SER A 87 5.95 7.17 -17.93
CA SER A 87 6.20 7.08 -19.37
C SER A 87 6.68 5.70 -19.84
N LEU A 88 7.12 4.85 -18.90
CA LEU A 88 7.68 3.52 -19.18
C LEU A 88 6.64 2.42 -18.99
N ILE A 89 5.61 2.64 -18.19
CA ILE A 89 4.54 1.67 -17.93
C ILE A 89 3.48 1.68 -19.04
N ASP A 90 2.89 0.51 -19.32
CA ASP A 90 1.85 0.33 -20.35
C ASP A 90 0.60 1.18 -20.10
N GLU A 91 -0.10 1.58 -21.18
CA GLU A 91 -1.25 2.48 -21.11
C GLU A 91 -2.32 2.08 -20.09
N ARG A 92 -2.58 0.76 -19.96
CA ARG A 92 -3.58 0.18 -19.02
C ARG A 92 -3.05 -0.09 -17.62
N LYS A 93 -1.73 0.01 -17.41
CA LYS A 93 -1.09 -0.30 -16.12
C LYS A 93 -1.53 0.65 -15.00
N PRO A 94 -1.64 1.97 -15.19
CA PRO A 94 -2.17 2.88 -14.16
C PRO A 94 -3.57 2.48 -13.71
N GLU A 95 -4.44 2.11 -14.66
CA GLU A 95 -5.80 1.65 -14.37
C GLU A 95 -5.80 0.42 -13.47
N TYR A 96 -5.01 -0.59 -13.86
CA TYR A 96 -4.85 -1.80 -13.06
C TYR A 96 -4.38 -1.49 -11.63
N ILE A 97 -3.39 -0.61 -11.48
CA ILE A 97 -2.78 -0.31 -10.18
C ILE A 97 -3.76 0.37 -9.24
N TYR A 98 -4.45 1.44 -9.68
CA TYR A 98 -5.38 2.12 -8.77
C TYR A 98 -6.55 1.20 -8.40
N LYS A 99 -7.03 0.36 -9.32
CA LYS A 99 -8.10 -0.60 -9.03
C LYS A 99 -7.65 -1.65 -8.02
N LEU A 100 -6.44 -2.16 -8.15
CA LEU A 100 -5.84 -3.10 -7.20
C LEU A 100 -5.74 -2.49 -5.81
N LEU A 101 -5.26 -1.25 -5.69
CA LEU A 101 -5.17 -0.56 -4.40
C LEU A 101 -6.56 -0.32 -3.77
N LEU A 102 -7.56 0.07 -4.57
CA LEU A 102 -8.94 0.23 -4.10
C LEU A 102 -9.56 -1.10 -3.66
N GLN A 103 -9.29 -2.20 -4.38
CA GLN A 103 -9.73 -3.54 -4.00
C GLN A 103 -9.04 -4.02 -2.73
N PHE A 104 -7.73 -3.76 -2.59
CA PHE A 104 -6.96 -4.10 -1.41
C PHE A 104 -7.57 -3.48 -0.14
N ILE A 105 -7.89 -2.18 -0.17
CA ILE A 105 -8.52 -1.52 0.98
C ILE A 105 -9.98 -1.95 1.19
N ALA A 106 -10.73 -2.28 0.13
CA ALA A 106 -12.12 -2.73 0.23
C ALA A 106 -12.23 -4.10 0.91
N ASN A 107 -11.27 -4.99 0.61
CA ASN A 107 -11.29 -6.38 1.07
C ASN A 107 -10.64 -6.57 2.45
N SER A 108 -9.89 -5.58 2.94
CA SER A 108 -9.19 -5.65 4.23
C SER A 108 -10.10 -5.18 5.36
N ASN A 109 -10.46 -6.07 6.29
CA ASN A 109 -11.47 -5.77 7.31
C ASN A 109 -10.98 -4.78 8.39
N ASN A 110 -9.71 -4.91 8.80
CA ASN A 110 -9.11 -4.18 9.92
C ASN A 110 -7.81 -3.47 9.52
N LEU A 111 -7.76 -2.92 8.31
CA LEU A 111 -6.60 -2.17 7.86
C LEU A 111 -6.45 -0.86 8.65
N ALA A 112 -5.24 -0.55 9.11
CA ALA A 112 -4.98 0.66 9.87
C ALA A 112 -5.24 1.93 9.04
N ASN A 113 -5.81 2.97 9.67
CA ASN A 113 -6.24 4.20 8.99
C ASN A 113 -5.12 4.91 8.23
N TYR A 114 -3.87 4.83 8.71
CA TYR A 114 -2.72 5.43 8.03
C TYR A 114 -2.37 4.69 6.73
N VAL A 115 -2.60 3.37 6.66
CA VAL A 115 -2.43 2.57 5.44
C VAL A 115 -3.53 2.90 4.43
N VAL A 116 -4.79 2.97 4.89
CA VAL A 116 -5.94 3.37 4.05
C VAL A 116 -5.68 4.75 3.45
N SER A 117 -5.25 5.69 4.29
CA SER A 117 -4.93 7.06 3.86
C SER A 117 -3.81 7.09 2.81
N ALA A 118 -2.74 6.33 3.01
CA ALA A 118 -1.66 6.19 2.04
C ALA A 118 -2.13 5.57 0.72
N ALA A 119 -3.00 4.54 0.78
CA ALA A 119 -3.56 3.91 -0.41
C ALA A 119 -4.42 4.89 -1.22
N LEU A 120 -5.33 5.59 -0.56
CA LEU A 120 -6.17 6.60 -1.19
C LEU A 120 -5.34 7.75 -1.76
N GLN A 121 -4.28 8.17 -1.08
CA GLN A 121 -3.35 9.16 -1.61
C GLN A 121 -2.64 8.66 -2.88
N SER A 122 -2.09 7.44 -2.87
CA SER A 122 -1.48 6.79 -4.03
C SER A 122 -2.47 6.69 -5.20
N VAL A 123 -3.70 6.25 -4.94
CA VAL A 123 -4.78 6.18 -5.92
C VAL A 123 -5.09 7.56 -6.50
N ALA A 124 -5.27 8.58 -5.65
CA ALA A 124 -5.58 9.93 -6.08
C ALA A 124 -4.48 10.52 -6.97
N MET A 125 -3.21 10.29 -6.64
CA MET A 125 -2.09 10.72 -7.47
C MET A 125 -2.11 10.06 -8.86
N ILE A 126 -2.31 8.73 -8.90
CA ILE A 126 -2.36 7.95 -10.15
C ILE A 126 -3.54 8.41 -11.02
N ILE A 127 -4.73 8.55 -10.44
CA ILE A 127 -5.92 9.02 -11.16
C ILE A 127 -5.71 10.43 -11.69
N LYS A 128 -5.23 11.36 -10.85
CA LYS A 128 -4.98 12.75 -11.27
C LYS A 128 -4.05 12.82 -12.48
N ARG A 129 -2.95 12.05 -12.48
CA ARG A 129 -2.04 11.98 -13.63
C ARG A 129 -2.69 11.27 -14.82
N GLY A 130 -3.45 10.22 -14.55
CA GLY A 130 -4.22 9.46 -15.54
C GLY A 130 -5.22 10.32 -16.30
N ILE A 131 -5.89 11.27 -15.66
CA ILE A 131 -6.87 12.16 -16.31
C ILE A 131 -6.17 13.04 -17.35
N VAL A 132 -5.01 13.59 -17.00
CA VAL A 132 -4.22 14.45 -17.89
C VAL A 132 -3.78 13.68 -19.14
N ASP A 133 -3.34 12.44 -18.97
CA ASP A 133 -2.80 11.62 -20.05
C ASP A 133 -3.84 10.65 -20.67
N LYS A 134 -5.12 10.72 -20.23
CA LYS A 134 -6.23 9.85 -20.64
C LYS A 134 -5.99 8.35 -20.43
N ARG A 135 -5.38 7.99 -19.30
CA ARG A 135 -5.02 6.62 -18.89
C ARG A 135 -5.77 6.11 -17.66
N THR A 136 -6.90 6.74 -17.32
CA THR A 136 -7.74 6.32 -16.19
C THR A 136 -8.63 5.12 -16.48
N GLY A 137 -8.84 4.77 -17.76
CA GLY A 137 -9.89 3.84 -18.13
C GLY A 137 -11.30 4.48 -18.02
N PRO A 138 -12.37 3.67 -18.06
CA PRO A 138 -13.74 4.15 -18.01
C PRO A 138 -14.08 4.79 -16.65
N GLU A 139 -14.55 6.04 -16.67
CA GLU A 139 -14.86 6.80 -15.46
C GLU A 139 -16.01 6.19 -14.64
N GLU A 140 -17.00 5.60 -15.32
CA GLU A 140 -18.16 4.97 -14.66
C GLU A 140 -17.73 3.87 -13.69
N GLN A 141 -16.74 3.06 -14.07
CA GLN A 141 -16.22 1.98 -13.22
C GLN A 141 -15.49 2.54 -12.00
N LEU A 142 -14.78 3.65 -12.15
CA LEU A 142 -14.11 4.31 -11.03
C LEU A 142 -15.16 4.84 -10.03
N TYR A 143 -16.21 5.51 -10.52
CA TYR A 143 -17.28 6.01 -9.65
C TYR A 143 -18.01 4.88 -8.91
N GLU A 144 -18.28 3.76 -9.58
CA GLU A 144 -18.89 2.58 -8.96
C GLU A 144 -18.00 2.01 -7.84
N MET A 145 -16.69 1.90 -8.07
CA MET A 145 -15.75 1.43 -7.04
C MET A 145 -15.70 2.37 -5.83
N ILE A 146 -15.67 3.69 -6.07
CA ILE A 146 -15.70 4.68 -4.99
C ILE A 146 -17.02 4.59 -4.21
N GLN A 147 -18.15 4.47 -4.91
CA GLN A 147 -19.46 4.32 -4.26
C GLN A 147 -19.52 3.04 -3.41
N ASN A 148 -19.00 1.92 -3.90
CA ASN A 148 -18.92 0.66 -3.15
C ASN A 148 -18.03 0.79 -1.90
N LEU A 149 -16.96 1.57 -1.96
CA LEU A 149 -16.13 1.85 -0.77
C LEU A 149 -16.89 2.67 0.28
N LEU A 150 -17.55 3.75 -0.14
CA LEU A 150 -18.30 4.64 0.77
C LEU A 150 -19.51 3.95 1.41
N THR A 151 -20.20 3.10 0.65
CA THR A 151 -21.34 2.32 1.16
C THR A 151 -20.89 1.20 2.10
N ASN A 152 -19.74 0.57 1.85
CA ASN A 152 -19.16 -0.41 2.77
C ASN A 152 -18.58 0.24 4.05
N GLU A 153 -18.01 1.45 3.98
CA GLU A 153 -17.62 2.21 5.18
C GLU A 153 -18.79 2.47 6.13
N SER A 154 -20.00 2.64 5.58
CA SER A 154 -21.23 2.78 6.37
C SER A 154 -21.55 1.52 7.20
N HIS A 155 -21.05 0.34 6.81
CA HIS A 155 -21.12 -0.89 7.61
C HIS A 155 -19.94 -1.05 8.59
N ARG A 156 -18.77 -0.46 8.30
CA ARG A 156 -17.60 -0.48 9.20
C ARG A 156 -17.78 0.48 10.38
N MET A 157 -18.26 1.70 10.12
CA MET A 157 -18.62 2.67 11.17
C MET A 157 -19.72 2.14 12.10
N ALA A 158 -20.69 1.39 11.56
CA ALA A 158 -21.76 0.80 12.38
C ALA A 158 -21.22 -0.26 13.37
N ARG A 159 -20.15 -1.00 13.03
CA ARG A 159 -19.58 -2.04 13.90
C ARG A 159 -18.83 -1.48 15.11
N GLU A 160 -18.18 -0.31 14.99
CA GLU A 160 -17.51 0.32 16.14
C GLU A 160 -18.49 0.73 17.25
N PHE A 161 -19.74 1.09 16.90
CA PHE A 161 -20.76 1.43 17.90
C PHE A 161 -21.33 0.22 18.66
N TYR A 162 -21.26 -0.99 18.11
CA TYR A 162 -21.76 -2.21 18.79
C TYR A 162 -20.76 -2.84 19.75
N LEU A 163 -19.51 -2.37 19.80
CA LEU A 163 -18.50 -2.85 20.77
C LEU A 163 -18.50 -2.03 22.08
N PHE A 164 -19.39 -1.06 22.21
CA PHE A 164 -19.54 -0.22 23.41
C PHE A 164 -20.84 -0.46 24.20
N PHE A 165 -21.57 -1.56 23.93
CA PHE A 165 -22.74 -1.99 24.71
C PHE A 165 -22.67 -3.46 25.09
#